data_AF-A0A7Y8Q861-F1
#
_entry.id   AF-A0A7Y8Q861-F1
#
_cell.length_a   1.000
_cell.length_b   1.000
_cell.length_c   1.000
_cell.angle_alpha   90.00
_cell.angle_beta   90.00
_cell.angle_gamma   90.00
#
_symmetry.space_group_name_H-M   'P 1'
#
loop_
_entity.id
_entity.type
_entity.pdbx_description
1 polymer ?
#
loop_
_entity_poly.entity_id
_entity_poly.type
_entity_poly.pdbx_seq_one_letter_code
_entity_poly.pdbx_strand_id
1 'polypeptide(L)'
;MKILTWNCNGAFRNKIKFLQQIEADIYIIQECENQQQSKGAYEAWLPNLIWKGNNKNKGLGVFAREDYKLEQLYWEDFELELFLPIRVNDNFQLLAAWTKYANSPTFQYIGQLWKYLQLHEELIKVQPTLICGDLNSNAQWDVWDRWWNHSDVVNQLQAMNILSLYHELSNEEQGKETLPTFFMNRNHEKNYHIDYLFCHRNLFSKNNSSFKIFDKYEWLNYSDHIPLLFEINI
;
A
#
# COMPACT_ATOMS: atom_id res chain seq x y z
N MET A 1 -16.70 -1.60 0.41
CA MET A 1 -15.55 -1.71 -0.52
C MET A 1 -14.45 -2.52 0.13
N LYS A 2 -13.94 -3.51 -0.59
CA LYS A 2 -12.84 -4.40 -0.20
C LYS A 2 -11.55 -4.00 -0.91
N ILE A 3 -10.53 -3.60 -0.15
CA ILE A 3 -9.23 -3.20 -0.68
C ILE A 3 -8.19 -4.21 -0.20
N LEU A 4 -7.52 -4.87 -1.14
CA LEU A 4 -6.43 -5.79 -0.84
C LEU A 4 -5.10 -5.14 -1.18
N THR A 5 -4.12 -5.24 -0.28
CA THR A 5 -2.72 -4.91 -0.58
C THR A 5 -1.81 -6.10 -0.33
N TRP A 6 -0.81 -6.28 -1.20
CA TRP A 6 0.19 -7.33 -1.03
C TRP A 6 1.46 -7.04 -1.84
N ASN A 7 2.61 -7.04 -1.16
CA ASN A 7 3.89 -7.12 -1.85
C ASN A 7 4.09 -8.57 -2.31
N CYS A 8 4.00 -8.78 -3.63
CA CYS A 8 3.98 -10.12 -4.18
C CYS A 8 5.37 -10.75 -4.27
N ASN A 9 6.47 -10.01 -4.04
CA ASN A 9 7.84 -10.47 -4.24
C ASN A 9 8.07 -11.05 -5.66
N GLY A 10 7.64 -10.29 -6.69
CA GLY A 10 7.78 -10.62 -8.11
C GLY A 10 6.96 -11.81 -8.63
N ALA A 11 6.98 -12.00 -9.95
CA ALA A 11 6.31 -13.09 -10.66
C ALA A 11 4.81 -13.24 -10.30
N PHE A 12 4.15 -12.10 -10.12
CA PHE A 12 2.76 -11.96 -9.74
C PHE A 12 1.80 -12.74 -10.64
N ARG A 13 2.07 -12.82 -11.95
CA ARG A 13 1.23 -13.60 -12.89
C ARG A 13 1.00 -15.05 -12.47
N ASN A 14 1.96 -15.65 -11.73
CA ASN A 14 1.86 -17.04 -11.24
C ASN A 14 1.04 -17.15 -9.95
N LYS A 15 0.71 -16.02 -9.32
CA LYS A 15 0.12 -15.90 -7.98
C LYS A 15 -1.31 -15.35 -8.00
N ILE A 16 -1.76 -14.79 -9.14
CA ILE A 16 -3.10 -14.23 -9.35
C ILE A 16 -4.22 -15.16 -8.86
N LYS A 17 -4.15 -16.46 -9.18
CA LYS A 17 -5.19 -17.44 -8.82
C LYS A 17 -5.47 -17.54 -7.32
N PHE A 18 -4.50 -17.19 -6.47
CA PHE A 18 -4.67 -17.22 -5.01
C PHE A 18 -5.40 -15.96 -4.52
N LEU A 19 -5.08 -14.79 -5.10
CA LEU A 19 -5.77 -13.54 -4.77
C LEU A 19 -7.19 -13.49 -5.34
N GLN A 20 -7.43 -14.07 -6.51
CA GLN A 20 -8.75 -14.16 -7.14
C GLN A 20 -9.82 -14.71 -6.20
N GLN A 21 -9.47 -15.65 -5.33
CA GLN A 21 -10.39 -16.29 -4.38
C GLN A 21 -10.83 -15.36 -3.24
N ILE A 22 -10.15 -14.23 -3.04
CA ILE A 22 -10.45 -13.27 -1.97
C ILE A 22 -11.58 -12.31 -2.39
N GLU A 23 -11.81 -12.14 -3.70
CA GLU A 23 -12.88 -11.29 -4.25
C GLU A 23 -12.87 -9.86 -3.68
N ALA A 24 -11.69 -9.23 -3.63
CA ALA A 24 -11.57 -7.81 -3.35
C ALA A 24 -12.03 -6.96 -4.55
N ASP A 25 -12.38 -5.71 -4.26
CA ASP A 25 -12.82 -4.73 -5.25
C ASP A 25 -11.64 -4.03 -5.93
N ILE A 26 -10.61 -3.71 -5.14
CA ILE A 26 -9.36 -3.08 -5.59
C ILE A 26 -8.19 -3.86 -5.00
N TYR A 27 -7.18 -4.14 -5.82
CA TYR A 27 -5.95 -4.84 -5.47
C TYR A 27 -4.75 -3.91 -5.71
N ILE A 28 -3.92 -3.73 -4.70
CA ILE A 28 -2.73 -2.87 -4.72
C ILE A 28 -1.51 -3.77 -4.51
N ILE A 29 -0.75 -4.00 -5.56
CA ILE A 29 0.29 -5.02 -5.60
C ILE A 29 1.66 -4.37 -5.76
N GLN A 30 2.50 -4.52 -4.73
CA GLN A 30 3.90 -4.09 -4.76
C GLN A 30 4.79 -5.21 -5.30
N GLU A 31 5.97 -4.84 -5.80
CA GLU A 31 6.87 -5.74 -6.56
C GLU A 31 6.21 -6.46 -7.75
N CYS A 32 5.15 -5.87 -8.30
CA CYS A 32 4.40 -6.41 -9.43
C CYS A 32 5.18 -6.26 -10.75
N GLU A 33 5.40 -7.33 -11.52
CA GLU A 33 5.93 -7.16 -12.88
C GLU A 33 4.95 -6.39 -13.77
N ASN A 34 5.48 -5.78 -14.83
CA ASN A 34 4.67 -4.98 -15.75
C ASN A 34 3.74 -5.86 -16.60
N GLN A 35 2.77 -5.21 -17.25
CA GLN A 35 1.75 -5.86 -18.06
C GLN A 35 2.34 -6.74 -19.18
N GLN A 36 3.41 -6.31 -19.84
CA GLN A 36 4.07 -7.11 -20.89
C GLN A 36 4.64 -8.42 -20.34
N GLN A 37 5.21 -8.41 -19.13
CA GLN A 37 5.73 -9.63 -18.49
C GLN A 37 4.62 -10.58 -18.02
N SER A 38 3.39 -10.07 -17.82
CA SER A 38 2.25 -10.90 -17.43
C SER A 38 1.79 -11.88 -18.51
N LYS A 39 2.13 -11.60 -19.79
CA LYS A 39 1.72 -12.39 -20.96
C LYS A 39 0.20 -12.60 -21.05
N GLY A 40 -0.58 -11.55 -20.79
CA GLY A 40 -2.05 -11.57 -20.89
C GLY A 40 -2.76 -12.03 -19.61
N ALA A 41 -2.01 -12.46 -18.58
CA ALA A 41 -2.61 -12.95 -17.34
C ALA A 41 -3.34 -11.86 -16.55
N TYR A 42 -2.90 -10.60 -16.69
CA TYR A 42 -3.53 -9.47 -15.99
C TYR A 42 -4.85 -9.10 -16.64
N GLU A 43 -4.86 -8.96 -17.97
CA GLU A 43 -6.02 -8.63 -18.76
C GLU A 43 -7.10 -9.71 -18.69
N ALA A 44 -6.69 -10.98 -18.60
CA ALA A 44 -7.60 -12.10 -18.39
C ALA A 44 -8.22 -12.14 -16.98
N TRP A 45 -7.62 -11.45 -16.00
CA TRP A 45 -8.13 -11.42 -14.64
C TRP A 45 -8.93 -10.14 -14.35
N LEU A 46 -8.26 -8.98 -14.38
CA LEU A 46 -8.84 -7.67 -14.11
C LEU A 46 -8.27 -6.70 -15.16
N PRO A 47 -8.98 -6.49 -16.28
CA PRO A 47 -8.49 -5.65 -17.38
C PRO A 47 -8.40 -4.16 -17.00
N ASN A 48 -9.13 -3.76 -15.96
CA ASN A 48 -9.05 -2.41 -15.39
C ASN A 48 -7.87 -2.32 -14.43
N LEU A 49 -6.73 -1.90 -14.97
CA LEU A 49 -5.47 -1.83 -14.24
C LEU A 49 -4.65 -0.59 -14.60
N ILE A 50 -3.88 -0.11 -13.63
CA ILE A 50 -2.86 0.94 -13.80
C ILE A 50 -1.57 0.42 -13.18
N TRP A 51 -0.45 0.59 -13.89
CA TRP A 51 0.86 0.13 -13.42
C TRP A 51 1.92 1.22 -13.53
N LYS A 52 2.81 1.27 -12.54
CA LYS A 52 3.97 2.17 -12.52
C LYS A 52 5.22 1.47 -12.02
N GLY A 53 6.35 1.68 -12.69
CA GLY A 53 7.65 1.23 -12.21
C GLY A 53 8.75 1.36 -13.26
N ASN A 54 9.99 1.43 -12.80
CA ASN A 54 11.17 1.56 -13.66
C ASN A 54 11.81 0.20 -13.99
N ASN A 55 11.37 -0.88 -13.34
CA ASN A 55 11.84 -2.23 -13.58
C ASN A 55 10.69 -3.08 -14.14
N LYS A 56 10.90 -3.70 -15.30
CA LYS A 56 9.89 -4.56 -15.95
C LYS A 56 9.38 -5.71 -15.06
N ASN A 57 10.17 -6.13 -14.06
CA ASN A 57 9.85 -7.22 -13.16
C ASN A 57 9.31 -6.77 -11.79
N LYS A 58 9.41 -5.48 -11.43
CA LYS A 58 9.01 -4.96 -10.11
C LYS A 58 8.53 -3.52 -10.20
N GLY A 59 7.27 -3.30 -9.84
CA GLY A 59 6.63 -2.00 -9.75
C GLY A 59 5.39 -2.04 -8.85
N LEU A 60 4.52 -1.05 -9.03
CA LEU A 60 3.21 -0.94 -8.40
C LEU A 60 2.13 -1.23 -9.44
N GLY A 61 1.31 -2.25 -9.19
CA GLY A 61 0.09 -2.51 -9.95
C GLY A 61 -1.15 -2.22 -9.11
N VAL A 62 -2.10 -1.47 -9.66
CA VAL A 62 -3.44 -1.31 -9.09
C VAL A 62 -4.43 -1.93 -10.06
N PHE A 63 -5.17 -2.92 -9.59
CA PHE A 63 -6.19 -3.64 -10.37
C PHE A 63 -7.53 -3.43 -9.69
N ALA A 64 -8.59 -3.27 -10.46
CA ALA A 64 -9.92 -3.17 -9.89
C ALA A 64 -10.94 -3.95 -10.71
N ARG A 65 -12.06 -4.27 -10.07
CA ARG A 65 -13.23 -4.80 -10.79
C ARG A 65 -13.77 -3.76 -11.78
N GLU A 66 -14.51 -4.23 -12.78
CA GLU A 66 -15.00 -3.39 -13.89
C GLU A 66 -15.95 -2.27 -13.43
N ASP A 67 -16.61 -2.44 -12.27
CA ASP A 67 -17.50 -1.45 -11.66
C ASP A 67 -16.76 -0.30 -10.95
N TYR A 68 -15.42 -0.35 -10.86
CA TYR A 68 -14.60 0.70 -10.25
C TYR A 68 -13.78 1.46 -11.29
N LYS A 69 -14.21 2.66 -11.69
CA LYS A 69 -13.42 3.51 -12.58
C LYS A 69 -12.10 3.91 -11.92
N LEU A 70 -10.98 3.58 -12.56
CA LEU A 70 -9.64 4.05 -12.19
C LEU A 70 -9.16 5.11 -13.17
N GLU A 71 -8.76 6.27 -12.66
CA GLU A 71 -8.13 7.34 -13.46
C GLU A 71 -6.77 7.69 -12.85
N GLN A 72 -5.68 7.47 -13.60
CA GLN A 72 -4.36 7.85 -13.12
C GLN A 72 -4.28 9.38 -12.96
N LEU A 73 -3.80 9.82 -11.80
CA LEU A 73 -3.40 11.20 -11.57
C LEU A 73 -1.90 11.33 -11.87
N TYR A 74 -1.50 12.48 -12.40
CA TYR A 74 -0.10 12.77 -12.73
C TYR A 74 0.42 13.84 -11.79
N TRP A 75 0.75 13.43 -10.57
CA TRP A 75 1.49 14.28 -9.63
C TRP A 75 2.99 14.18 -9.96
N GLU A 76 3.72 15.27 -9.78
CA GLU A 76 5.13 15.32 -10.15
C GLU A 76 5.97 14.40 -9.26
N ASP A 77 6.73 13.48 -9.85
CA ASP A 77 7.41 12.46 -9.05
C ASP A 77 8.69 12.94 -8.37
N PHE A 78 9.34 14.01 -8.84
CA PHE A 78 10.57 14.59 -8.26
C PHE A 78 11.63 13.53 -7.84
N GLU A 79 11.85 12.55 -8.71
CA GLU A 79 12.76 11.39 -8.51
C GLU A 79 12.32 10.36 -7.45
N LEU A 80 11.13 10.53 -6.86
CA LEU A 80 10.50 9.55 -5.98
C LEU A 80 9.87 8.44 -6.83
N GLU A 81 10.28 7.19 -6.59
CA GLU A 81 10.13 6.17 -7.62
C GLU A 81 8.71 5.59 -7.74
N LEU A 82 8.08 5.24 -6.62
CA LEU A 82 6.95 4.31 -6.59
C LEU A 82 5.81 4.86 -5.72
N PHE A 83 5.22 5.92 -6.25
CA PHE A 83 3.98 6.53 -5.79
C PHE A 83 3.02 6.62 -6.98
N LEU A 84 1.83 6.04 -6.87
CA LEU A 84 0.87 5.99 -7.96
C LEU A 84 -0.47 6.56 -7.48
N PRO A 85 -0.70 7.87 -7.70
CA PRO A 85 -1.96 8.51 -7.35
C PRO A 85 -3.01 8.19 -8.42
N ILE A 86 -4.20 7.79 -7.98
CA ILE A 86 -5.32 7.35 -8.80
C ILE A 86 -6.59 7.97 -8.23
N ARG A 87 -7.48 8.47 -9.08
CA ARG A 87 -8.86 8.78 -8.68
C ARG A 87 -9.74 7.56 -8.92
N VAL A 88 -10.53 7.20 -7.92
CA VAL A 88 -11.42 6.04 -7.95
C VAL A 88 -12.88 6.50 -7.92
N ASN A 89 -13.66 6.09 -8.92
CA ASN A 89 -15.09 6.42 -9.07
C ASN A 89 -15.41 7.93 -8.99
N ASP A 90 -14.44 8.80 -9.27
CA ASP A 90 -14.53 10.25 -9.06
C ASP A 90 -14.82 10.69 -7.61
N ASN A 91 -14.82 9.74 -6.66
CA ASN A 91 -15.25 9.92 -5.28
C ASN A 91 -14.08 10.15 -4.31
N PHE A 92 -12.97 9.45 -4.49
CA PHE A 92 -11.80 9.52 -3.62
C PHE A 92 -10.50 9.28 -4.40
N GLN A 93 -9.38 9.64 -3.78
CA GLN A 93 -8.04 9.38 -4.28
C GLN A 93 -7.44 8.15 -3.59
N LEU A 94 -6.71 7.35 -4.36
CA LEU A 94 -5.87 6.27 -3.89
C LEU A 94 -4.41 6.59 -4.27
N LEU A 95 -3.55 6.72 -3.27
CA LEU A 95 -2.11 6.76 -3.43
C LEU A 95 -1.53 5.37 -3.11
N ALA A 96 -1.32 4.57 -4.14
CA ALA A 96 -0.57 3.32 -3.99
C ALA A 96 0.91 3.66 -3.78
N ALA A 97 1.53 3.08 -2.76
CA ALA A 97 2.91 3.39 -2.36
C ALA A 97 3.73 2.12 -2.19
N TRP A 98 4.99 2.17 -2.61
CA TRP A 98 6.01 1.20 -2.23
C TRP A 98 7.29 1.96 -1.92
N THR A 99 7.61 2.14 -0.64
CA THR A 99 8.88 2.78 -0.27
C THR A 99 9.97 1.73 -0.18
N LYS A 100 11.16 2.08 -0.66
CA LYS A 100 12.32 1.18 -0.71
C LYS A 100 13.61 2.01 -0.68
N TYR A 101 14.75 1.33 -0.74
CA TYR A 101 16.02 2.01 -1.00
C TYR A 101 15.93 2.81 -2.32
N ALA A 102 16.36 4.06 -2.27
CA ALA A 102 16.41 4.96 -3.42
C ALA A 102 17.79 5.63 -3.48
N ASN A 103 18.16 6.12 -4.66
CA ASN A 103 19.42 6.86 -4.85
C ASN A 103 19.35 8.30 -4.30
N SER A 104 18.81 8.45 -3.08
CA SER A 104 18.79 9.70 -2.32
C SER A 104 19.69 9.54 -1.09
N PRO A 105 20.58 10.49 -0.77
CA PRO A 105 21.40 10.41 0.43
C PRO A 105 20.58 10.62 1.71
N THR A 106 19.39 11.22 1.64
CA THR A 106 18.62 11.68 2.80
C THR A 106 17.25 11.03 2.89
N PHE A 107 16.50 10.97 1.79
CA PHE A 107 15.09 10.55 1.78
C PHE A 107 14.95 9.16 1.15
N GLN A 108 15.50 8.15 1.82
CA GLN A 108 15.29 6.73 1.47
C GLN A 108 14.09 6.17 2.23
N TYR A 109 13.52 5.06 1.74
CA TYR A 109 12.40 4.36 2.40
C TYR A 109 11.27 5.34 2.79
N ILE A 110 10.83 5.35 4.05
CA ILE A 110 9.74 6.21 4.53
C ILE A 110 9.99 7.71 4.32
N GLY A 111 11.26 8.14 4.26
CA GLY A 111 11.61 9.52 3.93
C GLY A 111 11.13 9.93 2.54
N GLN A 112 10.98 8.98 1.61
CA GLN A 112 10.36 9.23 0.31
C GLN A 112 8.89 9.61 0.47
N LEU A 113 8.13 8.90 1.30
CA LEU A 113 6.72 9.22 1.55
C LEU A 113 6.61 10.57 2.25
N TRP A 114 7.44 10.84 3.26
CA TRP A 114 7.50 12.17 3.88
C TRP A 114 7.69 13.28 2.83
N LYS A 115 8.70 13.16 1.96
CA LYS A 115 8.98 14.14 0.90
C LYS A 115 7.80 14.24 -0.09
N TYR A 116 7.19 13.12 -0.44
CA TYR A 116 6.03 13.09 -1.34
C TYR A 116 4.83 13.85 -0.76
N LEU A 117 4.58 13.72 0.55
CA LEU A 117 3.54 14.48 1.26
C LEU A 117 3.83 15.98 1.25
N GLN A 118 5.08 16.40 1.47
CA GLN A 118 5.45 17.83 1.43
C GLN A 118 5.20 18.46 0.06
N LEU A 119 5.46 17.71 -1.02
CA LEU A 119 5.34 18.21 -2.39
C LEU A 119 3.88 18.28 -2.86
N HIS A 120 3.00 17.44 -2.32
CA HIS A 120 1.66 17.22 -2.85
C HIS A 120 0.54 17.41 -1.81
N GLU A 121 0.83 18.07 -0.69
CA GLU A 121 -0.15 18.29 0.38
C GLU A 121 -1.47 18.87 -0.14
N GLU A 122 -1.39 19.89 -1.01
CA GLU A 122 -2.56 20.53 -1.59
C GLU A 122 -3.33 19.60 -2.56
N LEU A 123 -2.64 18.70 -3.28
CA LEU A 123 -3.29 17.73 -4.17
C LEU A 123 -4.02 16.64 -3.38
N ILE A 124 -3.45 16.21 -2.26
CA ILE A 124 -4.04 15.22 -1.34
C ILE A 124 -5.31 15.78 -0.70
N LYS A 125 -5.37 17.09 -0.42
CA LYS A 125 -6.54 17.75 0.17
C LYS A 125 -7.73 17.91 -0.79
N VAL A 126 -7.53 17.75 -2.11
CA VAL A 126 -8.59 17.97 -3.12
C VAL A 126 -9.79 17.06 -2.90
N GLN A 127 -9.55 15.81 -2.48
CA GLN A 127 -10.60 14.82 -2.23
C GLN A 127 -10.17 13.90 -1.08
N PRO A 128 -11.11 13.18 -0.44
CA PRO A 128 -10.76 12.11 0.48
C PRO A 128 -9.75 11.16 -0.15
N THR A 129 -8.69 10.87 0.57
CA THR A 129 -7.52 10.11 0.09
C THR A 129 -7.26 8.88 0.97
N LEU A 130 -6.95 7.77 0.32
CA LEU A 130 -6.35 6.54 0.85
C LEU A 130 -4.89 6.47 0.43
N ILE A 131 -4.00 6.04 1.33
CA ILE A 131 -2.59 5.76 1.05
C ILE A 131 -2.33 4.31 1.45
N CYS A 132 -1.87 3.47 0.53
CA CYS A 132 -1.79 2.03 0.81
C CYS A 132 -0.60 1.34 0.14
N GLY A 133 0.05 0.46 0.89
CA GLY A 133 1.08 -0.45 0.39
C GLY A 133 2.19 -0.74 1.38
N ASP A 134 3.30 -1.29 0.86
CA ASP A 134 4.51 -1.60 1.60
C ASP A 134 5.32 -0.32 1.86
N LEU A 135 5.33 0.11 3.12
CA LEU A 135 6.07 1.30 3.53
C LEU A 135 7.50 1.01 3.97
N ASN A 136 7.93 -0.27 4.04
CA ASN A 136 9.24 -0.68 4.55
C ASN A 136 9.66 0.09 5.83
N SER A 137 8.71 0.28 6.74
CA SER A 137 8.87 1.18 7.87
C SER A 137 7.92 0.84 9.00
N ASN A 138 8.34 1.14 10.22
CA ASN A 138 7.60 0.94 11.45
C ASN A 138 8.22 1.84 12.53
N ALA A 139 7.40 2.35 13.46
CA ALA A 139 7.87 3.26 14.51
C ALA A 139 8.94 2.64 15.43
N GLN A 140 9.03 1.30 15.53
CA GLN A 140 10.08 0.64 16.30
C GLN A 140 11.51 0.92 15.77
N TRP A 141 11.63 1.40 14.52
CA TRP A 141 12.90 1.73 13.88
C TRP A 141 13.15 3.24 13.76
N ASP A 142 12.35 4.06 14.45
CA ASP A 142 12.52 5.50 14.41
C ASP A 142 13.90 5.91 14.93
N VAL A 143 14.45 6.93 14.28
CA VAL A 143 15.72 7.55 14.67
C VAL A 143 15.42 9.00 15.04
N TRP A 144 15.76 9.37 16.26
CA TRP A 144 15.38 10.64 16.88
C TRP A 144 15.88 11.88 16.13
N ASP A 145 16.98 11.79 15.38
CA ASP A 145 17.57 12.89 14.62
C ASP A 145 17.03 13.00 13.17
N ARG A 146 16.03 12.19 12.81
CA ARG A 146 15.34 12.23 11.52
C ARG A 146 13.89 12.67 11.72
N TRP A 147 13.59 13.92 11.37
CA TRP A 147 12.22 14.48 11.40
C TRP A 147 11.31 13.98 10.26
N TRP A 148 11.71 12.90 9.59
CA TRP A 148 10.99 12.23 8.50
C TRP A 148 10.88 10.72 8.75
N ASN A 149 10.97 10.31 10.01
CA ASN A 149 10.83 8.91 10.41
C ASN A 149 9.37 8.44 10.32
N HIS A 150 9.08 7.21 10.75
CA HIS A 150 7.73 6.67 10.66
C HIS A 150 6.73 7.46 11.49
N SER A 151 7.05 7.71 12.77
CA SER A 151 6.17 8.47 13.66
C SER A 151 5.91 9.88 13.15
N ASP A 152 6.91 10.57 12.58
CA ASP A 152 6.72 11.91 12.02
C ASP A 152 5.76 11.89 10.82
N VAL A 153 5.87 10.89 9.94
CA VAL A 153 4.94 10.71 8.82
C VAL A 153 3.53 10.40 9.32
N VAL A 154 3.39 9.52 10.32
CA VAL A 154 2.08 9.22 10.92
C VAL A 154 1.47 10.47 11.57
N ASN A 155 2.26 11.25 12.31
CA ASN A 155 1.82 12.50 12.93
C ASN A 155 1.35 13.52 11.89
N GLN A 156 2.08 13.65 10.78
CA GLN A 156 1.68 14.52 9.67
C GLN A 156 0.36 14.04 9.04
N LEU A 157 0.23 12.74 8.73
CA LEU A 157 -1.00 12.18 8.18
C LEU A 157 -2.18 12.38 9.15
N GLN A 158 -1.98 12.17 10.44
CA GLN A 158 -3.00 12.42 11.46
C GLN A 158 -3.42 13.89 11.50
N ALA A 159 -2.48 14.84 11.37
CA ALA A 159 -2.80 16.26 11.26
C ALA A 159 -3.62 16.59 10.00
N MET A 160 -3.46 15.80 8.93
CA MET A 160 -4.27 15.83 7.72
C MET A 160 -5.59 15.04 7.85
N ASN A 161 -5.91 14.51 9.03
CA ASN A 161 -7.07 13.64 9.29
C ASN A 161 -7.06 12.31 8.49
N ILE A 162 -5.86 11.86 8.12
CA ILE A 162 -5.57 10.58 7.46
C ILE A 162 -5.00 9.63 8.53
N LEU A 163 -5.71 8.55 8.82
CA LEU A 163 -5.41 7.68 9.95
C LEU A 163 -5.09 6.27 9.48
N SER A 164 -4.19 5.58 10.21
CA SER A 164 -3.90 4.16 9.96
C SER A 164 -5.12 3.31 10.32
N LEU A 165 -5.70 2.63 9.34
CA LEU A 165 -6.92 1.86 9.55
C LEU A 165 -6.69 0.67 10.49
N TYR A 166 -5.51 0.03 10.42
CA TYR A 166 -5.13 -1.03 11.35
C TYR A 166 -5.21 -0.54 12.80
N HIS A 167 -4.50 0.54 13.13
CA HIS A 167 -4.40 1.07 14.49
C HIS A 167 -5.74 1.60 15.01
N GLU A 168 -6.55 2.20 14.14
CA GLU A 168 -7.89 2.63 14.52
C GLU A 168 -8.81 1.46 14.89
N LEU A 169 -8.67 0.31 14.21
CA LEU A 169 -9.50 -0.86 14.45
C LEU A 169 -8.98 -1.78 15.55
N SER A 170 -7.66 -1.91 15.71
CA SER A 170 -7.04 -2.73 16.76
C SER A 170 -6.89 -1.99 18.10
N ASN A 171 -6.84 -0.65 18.08
CA ASN A 171 -6.40 0.20 19.19
C ASN A 171 -4.97 -0.10 19.67
N GLU A 172 -4.14 -0.72 18.83
CA GLU A 172 -2.72 -0.86 19.10
C GLU A 172 -2.00 0.48 18.89
N GLU A 173 -0.83 0.63 19.52
CA GLU A 173 0.05 1.78 19.32
C GLU A 173 0.98 1.55 18.13
N GLN A 174 1.37 2.62 17.43
CA GLN A 174 2.36 2.56 16.36
C GLN A 174 3.66 1.92 16.87
N GLY A 175 4.19 0.95 16.14
CA GLY A 175 5.39 0.20 16.55
C GLY A 175 5.18 -0.86 17.63
N LYS A 176 3.93 -1.11 18.03
CA LYS A 176 3.50 -2.20 18.93
C LYS A 176 2.58 -3.19 18.25
N GLU A 177 2.61 -3.25 16.92
CA GLU A 177 1.74 -4.09 16.13
C GLU A 177 1.99 -5.57 16.44
N THR A 178 0.95 -6.29 16.86
CA THR A 178 1.06 -7.71 17.21
C THR A 178 0.89 -8.65 16.01
N LEU A 179 0.31 -8.15 14.92
CA LEU A 179 0.06 -8.91 13.70
C LEU A 179 1.06 -8.50 12.60
N PRO A 180 2.12 -9.28 12.34
CA PRO A 180 3.11 -8.96 11.32
C PRO A 180 2.57 -9.17 9.91
N THR A 181 3.08 -8.37 8.97
CA THR A 181 2.74 -8.42 7.55
C THR A 181 3.91 -8.89 6.69
N PHE A 182 5.13 -8.83 7.22
CA PHE A 182 6.37 -9.21 6.54
C PHE A 182 7.21 -10.15 7.41
N PHE A 183 7.88 -11.11 6.76
CA PHE A 183 8.72 -12.11 7.38
C PHE A 183 10.03 -12.20 6.61
N MET A 184 11.12 -11.62 7.14
CA MET A 184 12.39 -11.53 6.43
C MET A 184 12.92 -12.91 6.05
N ASN A 185 13.14 -13.13 4.74
CA ASN A 185 13.49 -14.45 4.18
C ASN A 185 12.50 -15.56 4.56
N ARG A 186 11.22 -15.21 4.73
CA ARG A 186 10.12 -16.10 5.18
C ARG A 186 10.37 -16.75 6.54
N ASN A 187 11.22 -16.14 7.37
CA ASN A 187 11.51 -16.63 8.71
C ASN A 187 10.43 -16.15 9.70
N HIS A 188 9.71 -17.10 10.31
CA HIS A 188 8.64 -16.83 11.27
C HIS A 188 9.07 -15.98 12.48
N GLU A 189 10.34 -16.04 12.87
CA GLU A 189 10.88 -15.30 14.03
C GLU A 189 11.39 -13.89 13.67
N LYS A 190 11.53 -13.58 12.37
CA LYS A 190 12.01 -12.27 11.91
C LYS A 190 10.89 -11.53 11.18
N ASN A 191 9.89 -11.13 11.95
CA ASN A 191 8.62 -10.63 11.45
C ASN A 191 8.35 -9.18 11.87
N TYR A 192 7.66 -8.43 11.02
CA TYR A 192 7.38 -7.01 11.22
C TYR A 192 6.07 -6.60 10.56
N HIS A 193 5.43 -5.53 11.04
CA HIS A 193 4.29 -4.88 10.39
C HIS A 193 4.81 -3.69 9.58
N ILE A 194 4.75 -3.77 8.25
CA ILE A 194 5.29 -2.74 7.34
C ILE A 194 4.36 -2.41 6.16
N ASP A 195 3.25 -3.15 6.02
CA ASP A 195 2.25 -2.94 4.97
C ASP A 195 1.02 -2.29 5.59
N TYR A 196 0.62 -1.11 5.09
CA TYR A 196 -0.42 -0.30 5.73
C TYR A 196 -1.49 0.16 4.75
N LEU A 197 -2.66 0.50 5.32
CA LEU A 197 -3.66 1.34 4.69
C LEU A 197 -3.97 2.50 5.63
N PHE A 198 -3.67 3.71 5.17
CA PHE A 198 -4.06 4.97 5.78
C PHE A 198 -5.21 5.57 4.98
N CYS A 199 -6.19 6.19 5.64
CA CYS A 199 -7.28 6.84 4.93
C CYS A 199 -7.89 7.99 5.71
N HIS A 200 -8.49 8.93 4.99
CA HIS A 200 -9.24 10.02 5.62
C HIS A 200 -10.34 9.47 6.53
N ARG A 201 -10.51 10.10 7.71
CA ARG A 201 -11.48 9.65 8.72
C ARG A 201 -12.91 9.50 8.20
N ASN A 202 -13.31 10.27 7.20
CA ASN A 202 -14.66 10.20 6.63
C ASN A 202 -14.89 8.98 5.71
N LEU A 203 -13.86 8.22 5.35
CA LEU A 203 -13.96 7.04 4.50
C LEU A 203 -14.19 5.73 5.27
N PHE A 204 -14.17 5.77 6.60
CA PHE A 204 -14.34 4.57 7.43
C PHE A 204 -14.98 4.89 8.78
N SER A 205 -15.46 3.85 9.46
CA SER A 205 -15.86 3.95 10.87
C SER A 205 -15.57 2.64 11.58
N LYS A 206 -15.20 2.70 12.87
CA LYS A 206 -14.82 1.50 13.63
C LYS A 206 -15.90 0.41 13.65
N ASN A 207 -17.18 0.79 13.56
CA ASN A 207 -18.30 -0.15 13.62
C ASN A 207 -18.57 -0.86 12.29
N ASN A 208 -18.12 -0.29 11.16
CA ASN A 208 -18.47 -0.72 9.82
C ASN A 208 -17.22 -0.89 8.94
N SER A 209 -16.08 -1.11 9.57
CA SER A 209 -14.82 -1.32 8.86
C SER A 209 -14.05 -2.43 9.56
N SER A 210 -13.34 -3.21 8.78
CA SER A 210 -12.61 -4.38 9.26
C SER A 210 -11.29 -4.52 8.52
N PHE A 211 -10.40 -5.33 9.08
CA PHE A 211 -9.22 -5.79 8.38
C PHE A 211 -9.01 -7.27 8.63
N LYS A 212 -8.31 -7.91 7.69
CA LYS A 212 -7.89 -9.30 7.77
C LYS A 212 -6.46 -9.41 7.25
N ILE A 213 -5.60 -9.98 8.07
CA ILE A 213 -4.27 -10.46 7.68
C ILE A 213 -4.43 -11.97 7.42
N PHE A 214 -4.00 -12.44 6.26
CA PHE A 214 -4.20 -13.84 5.87
C PHE A 214 -3.25 -14.79 6.62
N ASP A 215 -3.49 -16.11 6.51
CA ASP A 215 -2.69 -17.09 7.22
C ASP A 215 -1.23 -17.11 6.72
N LYS A 216 -0.30 -16.82 7.62
CA LYS A 216 1.13 -16.82 7.31
C LYS A 216 1.64 -18.19 6.84
N TYR A 217 1.08 -19.30 7.32
CA TYR A 217 1.56 -20.63 6.93
C TYR A 217 1.23 -20.96 5.47
N GLU A 218 0.12 -20.43 4.97
CA GLU A 218 -0.25 -20.50 3.56
C GLU A 218 0.58 -19.52 2.72
N TRP A 219 0.58 -18.24 3.09
CA TRP A 219 1.04 -17.17 2.21
C TRP A 219 2.56 -17.01 2.11
N LEU A 220 3.32 -17.49 3.12
CA LEU A 220 4.79 -17.53 3.06
C LEU A 220 5.34 -18.48 1.99
N ASN A 221 4.52 -19.35 1.42
CA ASN A 221 4.90 -20.13 0.24
C ASN A 221 5.09 -19.24 -1.00
N TYR A 222 4.42 -18.09 -1.07
CA TYR A 222 4.33 -17.25 -2.28
C TYR A 222 5.09 -15.93 -2.18
N SER A 223 5.15 -15.32 -1.01
CA SER A 223 5.89 -14.07 -0.74
C SER A 223 6.43 -14.09 0.70
N ASP A 224 7.40 -13.25 1.00
CA ASP A 224 7.78 -12.90 2.39
C ASP A 224 6.80 -11.92 3.04
N HIS A 225 5.86 -11.36 2.27
CA HIS A 225 4.73 -10.60 2.80
C HIS A 225 3.44 -11.41 2.80
N ILE A 226 2.56 -11.07 3.72
CA ILE A 226 1.21 -11.61 3.84
C ILE A 226 0.23 -10.61 3.22
N PRO A 227 -0.79 -11.03 2.46
CA PRO A 227 -1.82 -10.12 1.99
C PRO A 227 -2.60 -9.51 3.15
N LEU A 228 -3.05 -8.27 2.96
CA LEU A 228 -3.97 -7.58 3.86
C LEU A 228 -5.24 -7.24 3.09
N LEU A 229 -6.39 -7.58 3.65
CA LEU A 229 -7.69 -7.15 3.16
C LEU A 229 -8.29 -6.15 4.15
N PHE A 230 -8.68 -4.99 3.67
CA PHE A 230 -9.43 -3.99 4.41
C PHE A 230 -10.83 -3.87 3.84
N GLU A 231 -11.82 -3.78 4.70
CA GLU A 231 -13.20 -3.48 4.32
C GLU A 231 -13.59 -2.11 4.88
N ILE A 232 -13.97 -1.21 4.00
CA ILE A 232 -14.44 0.14 4.34
C ILE A 232 -15.79 0.40 3.67
N ASN A 233 -16.65 1.13 4.35
CA ASN A 233 -17.96 1.53 3.83
C ASN A 233 -17.88 2.99 3.37
N ILE A 234 -17.50 3.16 2.10
CA ILE A 234 -17.57 4.42 1.35
C ILE A 234 -18.91 4.48 0.64
#